data_AF-A0AAE1AFE3-F1
#
_entry.id   AF-A0AAE1AFE3-F1
#
_cell.length_a   1.000
_cell.length_b   1.000
_cell.length_c   1.000
_cell.angle_alpha   90.00
_cell.angle_beta   90.00
_cell.angle_gamma   90.00
#
_symmetry.space_group_name_H-M   'P 1'
#
loop_
_entity.id
_entity.type
_entity.pdbx_description
1 polymer ?
#
loop_
_entity_poly.entity_id
_entity_poly.type
_entity_poly.pdbx_seq_one_letter_code
_entity_poly.pdbx_strand_id
1 'polypeptide(L)'
;MSVYKASSQTCGAQGLVPVARMISLFLVLTTLSIFLAVTLYIRTFNSPRIVAMPESSAKLLGLKPLLARSENSEPSFKVQRFKEMAGLFQQKRVNCSALYLGDQNSTKRAMAIAKVLAAEEERLHFKKDTKQRRQIEKDVEAKILEPEVKKWAWEFLRLTNQWYLNATRDCKWFKQTRGYITSSLTREERDFPIAFSLLVFKDLEMVERLLRSVYRPQNRYCIHVDSKSDPKFFSALKSVAACFPENVRMSSRRVDVRWGTFTVLEPELICMQDLWDMDENTTSDGDKISDRTDNSHQPNTQRKRTKNKWKYFINLTGQEFPLKTNHELVKILKSYKGANNGEGTRKRANKDRWKTKPPHGIIPTKGGVHTLLNRATVNFLLRNDTAKDFIAWLKTTHVPDETLFASIIYNPQLNIPGTYNGKMLFVFGYRANKTPLQKDQCSDSTTVGEAQECQQLFCSCPFPENH
;
A
#
# COMPACT_ATOMS: atom_id res chain seq x y z
N MET A 1 35.25 -46.18 50.41
CA MET A 1 35.63 -46.83 51.67
C MET A 1 34.41 -47.59 52.17
N SER A 2 34.60 -48.88 52.42
CA SER A 2 33.64 -49.86 52.95
C SER A 2 32.87 -49.29 54.17
N VAL A 3 31.64 -49.69 54.51
CA VAL A 3 31.41 -50.85 55.37
C VAL A 3 29.90 -51.05 55.65
N TYR A 4 29.46 -52.29 55.40
CA TYR A 4 28.50 -53.16 56.13
C TYR A 4 27.00 -52.83 56.19
N LYS A 5 26.12 -53.69 55.66
CA LYS A 5 25.67 -55.04 56.13
C LYS A 5 24.78 -54.97 57.38
N ALA A 6 23.53 -55.36 57.23
CA ALA A 6 22.90 -56.39 58.07
C ALA A 6 21.62 -56.92 57.41
N SER A 7 21.60 -58.24 57.29
CA SER A 7 20.54 -59.11 56.80
C SER A 7 19.68 -59.62 57.96
N SER A 8 18.42 -59.95 57.71
CA SER A 8 17.79 -61.13 58.32
C SER A 8 16.73 -61.75 57.39
N GLN A 9 17.02 -63.02 57.07
CA GLN A 9 16.15 -64.12 56.62
C GLN A 9 15.04 -64.39 57.67
N THR A 10 13.92 -65.11 57.49
CA THR A 10 13.43 -66.23 56.64
C THR A 10 11.95 -66.44 57.06
N CYS A 11 10.96 -66.81 56.25
CA CYS A 11 10.50 -68.14 55.77
C CYS A 11 9.06 -67.85 55.24
N GLY A 12 8.54 -68.30 54.10
CA GLY A 12 8.51 -69.65 53.56
C GLY A 12 7.07 -70.18 53.64
N ALA A 13 6.25 -70.00 52.59
CA ALA A 13 5.10 -70.86 52.28
C ALA A 13 4.62 -70.63 50.83
N GLN A 14 4.50 -71.74 50.11
CA GLN A 14 4.18 -71.85 48.69
C GLN A 14 2.66 -71.82 48.44
N GLY A 15 2.28 -71.40 47.23
CA GLY A 15 1.08 -71.93 46.55
C GLY A 15 0.01 -70.90 46.18
N LEU A 16 -0.02 -70.54 44.89
CA LEU A 16 -1.20 -70.30 44.02
C LEU A 16 -0.92 -69.22 42.95
N VAL A 17 -0.42 -69.67 41.80
CA VAL A 17 -0.56 -68.99 40.50
C VAL A 17 -1.56 -69.87 39.73
N PRO A 18 -2.77 -69.37 39.39
CA PRO A 18 -2.92 -68.71 38.09
C PRO A 18 -4.12 -67.74 38.03
N VAL A 19 -4.06 -66.60 38.72
CA VAL A 19 -5.01 -65.49 38.47
C VAL A 19 -4.26 -64.18 38.14
N ALA A 20 -3.03 -64.03 38.65
CA ALA A 20 -2.20 -62.85 38.41
C ALA A 20 -1.68 -62.72 36.96
N ARG A 21 -1.47 -63.82 36.21
CA ARG A 21 -1.00 -63.74 34.81
C ARG A 21 -2.07 -63.29 33.82
N MET A 22 -3.35 -63.56 34.08
CA MET A 22 -4.46 -63.04 33.26
C MET A 22 -4.70 -61.55 33.55
N ILE A 23 -4.56 -61.11 34.79
CA ILE A 23 -4.72 -59.70 35.16
C ILE A 23 -3.56 -58.85 34.63
N SER A 24 -2.32 -59.36 34.62
CA SER A 24 -1.19 -58.66 34.00
C SER A 24 -1.31 -58.58 32.48
N LEU A 25 -1.84 -59.59 31.80
CA LEU A 25 -2.07 -59.51 30.35
C LEU A 25 -3.22 -58.55 30.00
N PHE A 26 -4.28 -58.51 30.82
CA PHE A 26 -5.39 -57.56 30.65
C PHE A 26 -4.97 -56.11 30.94
N LEU A 27 -4.15 -55.87 31.97
CA LEU A 27 -3.60 -54.54 32.26
C LEU A 27 -2.59 -54.09 31.18
N VAL A 28 -1.78 -55.00 30.62
CA VAL A 28 -0.87 -54.67 29.52
C VAL A 28 -1.63 -54.41 28.22
N LEU A 29 -2.68 -55.19 27.90
CA LEU A 29 -3.49 -54.97 26.70
C LEU A 29 -4.37 -53.71 26.80
N THR A 30 -4.94 -53.42 27.98
CA THR A 30 -5.70 -52.17 28.20
C THR A 30 -4.79 -50.94 28.19
N THR A 31 -3.60 -51.01 28.78
CA THR A 31 -2.62 -49.91 28.70
C THR A 31 -2.08 -49.73 27.28
N LEU A 32 -1.86 -50.79 26.50
CA LEU A 32 -1.47 -50.69 25.08
C LEU A 32 -2.58 -50.11 24.22
N SER A 33 -3.84 -50.50 24.44
CA SER A 33 -5.01 -49.91 23.74
C SER A 33 -5.22 -48.45 24.11
N ILE A 34 -5.00 -48.06 25.37
CA ILE A 34 -5.03 -46.66 25.79
C ILE A 34 -3.86 -45.89 25.18
N PHE A 35 -2.65 -46.47 25.12
CA PHE A 35 -1.50 -45.80 24.52
C PHE A 35 -1.66 -45.64 22.99
N LEU A 36 -2.20 -46.65 22.29
CA LEU A 36 -2.55 -46.57 20.87
C LEU A 36 -3.69 -45.58 20.63
N ALA A 37 -4.72 -45.56 21.49
CA ALA A 37 -5.81 -44.59 21.41
C ALA A 37 -5.33 -43.16 21.68
N VAL A 38 -4.43 -42.95 22.65
CA VAL A 38 -3.82 -41.66 22.97
C VAL A 38 -2.84 -41.25 21.87
N THR A 39 -2.09 -42.18 21.28
CA THR A 39 -1.16 -41.87 20.18
C THR A 39 -1.90 -41.60 18.87
N LEU A 40 -3.01 -42.30 18.60
CA LEU A 40 -3.93 -41.99 17.49
C LEU A 40 -4.69 -40.69 17.75
N TYR A 41 -5.13 -40.43 18.98
CA TYR A 41 -5.75 -39.16 19.39
C TYR A 41 -4.78 -37.99 19.20
N ILE A 42 -3.53 -38.12 19.66
CA ILE A 42 -2.46 -37.12 19.48
C ILE A 42 -2.06 -36.98 18.00
N ARG A 43 -2.01 -38.06 17.21
CA ARG A 43 -1.78 -37.99 15.74
C ARG A 43 -2.94 -37.36 14.98
N THR A 44 -4.19 -37.52 15.44
CA THR A 44 -5.36 -36.84 14.85
C THR A 44 -5.50 -35.38 15.29
N PHE A 45 -4.89 -34.97 16.41
CA PHE A 45 -4.92 -33.60 16.93
C PHE A 45 -3.68 -32.75 16.62
N ASN A 46 -2.61 -33.31 16.04
CA ASN A 46 -1.44 -32.57 15.54
C ASN A 46 -1.41 -32.43 14.00
N SER A 47 -2.58 -32.25 13.40
CA SER A 47 -2.69 -31.53 12.13
C SER A 47 -3.06 -30.08 12.46
N PRO A 48 -2.46 -29.07 11.82
CA PRO A 48 -2.75 -27.67 12.12
C PRO A 48 -4.21 -27.38 11.75
N ARG A 49 -5.11 -27.54 12.72
CA ARG A 49 -6.44 -26.94 12.67
C ARG A 49 -6.22 -25.43 12.65
N ILE A 50 -6.19 -24.91 11.44
CA ILE A 50 -7.03 -23.80 10.99
C ILE A 50 -7.84 -23.27 12.17
N VAL A 51 -7.40 -22.17 12.77
CA VAL A 51 -8.31 -21.31 13.52
C VAL A 51 -9.25 -20.73 12.46
N ALA A 52 -10.27 -21.51 12.13
CA ALA A 52 -11.47 -20.99 11.52
C ALA A 52 -12.02 -20.00 12.54
N MET A 53 -12.16 -18.75 12.12
CA MET A 53 -12.93 -17.78 12.90
C MET A 53 -14.27 -18.42 13.26
N PRO A 54 -14.78 -18.24 14.49
CA PRO A 54 -16.06 -18.80 14.87
C PRO A 54 -17.14 -18.31 13.90
N GLU A 55 -18.00 -19.23 13.46
CA GLU A 55 -19.22 -19.01 12.66
C GLU A 55 -20.27 -18.10 13.34
N SER A 56 -19.88 -17.30 14.32
CA SER A 56 -20.71 -16.32 15.02
C SER A 56 -20.45 -14.86 14.61
N SER A 57 -19.48 -14.56 13.74
CA SER A 57 -19.25 -13.19 13.25
C SER A 57 -20.03 -12.82 11.97
N ALA A 58 -20.63 -13.79 11.27
CA ALA A 58 -21.40 -13.55 10.04
C ALA A 58 -22.90 -13.31 10.26
N LYS A 59 -23.46 -13.69 11.43
CA LYS A 59 -24.87 -13.47 11.78
C LYS A 59 -25.16 -12.14 12.48
N LEU A 60 -24.13 -11.37 12.83
CA LEU A 60 -24.29 -10.08 13.55
C LEU A 60 -24.46 -8.86 12.61
N LEU A 61 -24.30 -9.01 11.30
CA LEU A 61 -24.27 -7.87 10.36
C LEU A 61 -25.60 -7.57 9.64
N GLY A 62 -26.63 -8.41 9.74
CA GLY A 62 -27.99 -8.07 9.27
C GLY A 62 -28.12 -7.51 7.84
N LEU A 63 -27.17 -7.78 6.94
CA LEU A 63 -27.16 -7.20 5.60
C LEU A 63 -28.12 -7.97 4.68
N LYS A 64 -29.35 -7.45 4.52
CA LYS A 64 -30.27 -7.89 3.46
C LYS A 64 -29.70 -7.51 2.08
N PRO A 65 -29.78 -8.40 1.08
CA PRO A 65 -29.46 -8.05 -0.30
C PRO A 65 -30.65 -7.31 -0.92
N LEU A 66 -30.44 -6.12 -1.50
CA LEU A 66 -31.44 -5.50 -2.35
C LEU A 66 -30.82 -5.00 -3.66
N LEU A 67 -31.29 -5.66 -4.72
CA LEU A 67 -31.23 -5.28 -6.13
C LEU A 67 -32.23 -4.15 -6.42
N ALA A 68 -32.14 -3.64 -7.66
CA ALA A 68 -32.95 -2.64 -8.35
C ALA A 68 -32.50 -1.17 -8.20
N ARG A 69 -31.92 -0.68 -9.30
CA ARG A 69 -31.37 0.65 -9.54
C ARG A 69 -32.45 1.50 -10.23
N SER A 70 -32.76 2.66 -9.67
CA SER A 70 -33.39 3.77 -10.40
C SER A 70 -32.27 4.70 -10.86
N GLU A 71 -32.04 4.74 -12.18
CA GLU A 71 -31.17 5.71 -12.84
C GLU A 71 -31.91 7.05 -12.87
N ASN A 72 -31.59 7.95 -11.93
CA ASN A 72 -31.70 9.42 -12.08
C ASN A 72 -31.44 10.21 -10.77
N SER A 73 -31.08 9.55 -9.67
CA SER A 73 -30.58 10.27 -8.48
C SER A 73 -29.07 10.40 -8.51
N GLU A 74 -28.57 11.60 -8.23
CA GLU A 74 -27.17 11.89 -7.97
C GLU A 74 -26.63 10.88 -6.94
N PRO A 75 -25.43 10.28 -7.12
CA PRO A 75 -24.87 9.40 -6.10
C PRO A 75 -24.55 10.24 -4.86
N SER A 76 -25.53 10.36 -3.97
CA SER A 76 -25.36 11.07 -2.71
C SER A 76 -24.49 10.22 -1.79
N PHE A 77 -23.42 10.82 -1.29
CA PHE A 77 -22.59 10.21 -0.27
C PHE A 77 -23.45 9.96 0.97
N LYS A 78 -23.76 8.69 1.26
CA LYS A 78 -24.58 8.31 2.41
C LYS A 78 -23.75 8.39 3.69
N VAL A 79 -23.68 9.58 4.29
CA VAL A 79 -22.91 9.86 5.52
C VAL A 79 -23.16 8.83 6.62
N GLN A 80 -24.42 8.46 6.84
CA GLN A 80 -24.79 7.49 7.88
C GLN A 80 -24.18 6.11 7.63
N ARG A 81 -24.27 5.62 6.39
CA ARG A 81 -23.64 4.35 6.00
C ARG A 81 -22.12 4.41 6.10
N PHE A 82 -21.50 5.55 5.77
CA PHE A 82 -20.07 5.73 5.97
C PHE A 82 -19.71 5.68 7.46
N LYS A 83 -20.47 6.34 8.34
CA LYS A 83 -20.25 6.30 9.79
C LYS A 83 -20.38 4.88 10.34
N GLU A 84 -21.40 4.12 9.92
CA GLU A 84 -21.59 2.72 10.30
C GLU A 84 -20.41 1.86 9.87
N MET A 85 -19.98 1.94 8.60
CA MET A 85 -18.83 1.18 8.13
C MET A 85 -17.52 1.62 8.79
N ALA A 86 -17.29 2.93 8.94
CA ALA A 86 -16.10 3.47 9.59
C ALA A 86 -16.00 3.01 11.05
N GLY A 87 -17.14 2.96 11.76
CA GLY A 87 -17.22 2.45 13.13
C GLY A 87 -16.78 0.99 13.28
N LEU A 88 -16.96 0.15 12.26
CA LEU A 88 -16.48 -1.24 12.25
C LEU A 88 -14.94 -1.33 12.16
N PHE A 89 -14.29 -0.32 11.57
CA PHE A 89 -12.84 -0.28 11.36
C PHE A 89 -12.12 0.68 12.32
N GLN A 90 -12.87 1.42 13.15
CA GLN A 90 -12.32 2.42 14.05
C GLN A 90 -11.73 1.76 15.29
N GLN A 91 -10.40 1.84 15.42
CA GLN A 91 -9.75 1.46 16.67
C GLN A 91 -10.17 2.43 17.80
N LYS A 92 -10.31 1.89 19.02
CA LYS A 92 -10.66 2.66 20.22
C LYS A 92 -9.52 2.75 21.25
N ARG A 93 -8.35 2.18 20.95
CA ARG A 93 -7.19 2.07 21.86
C ARG A 93 -6.41 3.37 21.97
N VAL A 94 -6.45 4.20 20.93
CA VAL A 94 -5.87 5.55 20.87
C VAL A 94 -6.91 6.50 20.31
N ASN A 95 -7.10 7.67 20.93
CA ASN A 95 -7.96 8.71 20.38
C ASN A 95 -7.30 9.32 19.13
N CYS A 96 -7.65 8.82 17.94
CA CYS A 96 -7.09 9.29 16.67
C CYS A 96 -7.32 10.78 16.42
N SER A 97 -8.47 11.32 16.81
CA SER A 97 -8.78 12.73 16.61
C SER A 97 -7.88 13.63 17.46
N ALA A 98 -7.70 13.27 18.73
CA ALA A 98 -6.78 13.99 19.62
C ALA A 98 -5.33 13.83 19.16
N LEU A 99 -4.92 12.62 18.76
CA LEU A 99 -3.59 12.37 18.20
C LEU A 99 -3.33 13.24 16.95
N TYR A 100 -4.30 13.33 16.04
CA TYR A 100 -4.18 14.17 14.83
C TYR A 100 -4.03 15.66 15.18
N LEU A 101 -4.64 16.12 16.26
CA LEU A 101 -4.52 17.49 16.76
C LEU A 101 -3.23 17.73 17.58
N GLY A 102 -2.35 16.73 17.71
CA GLY A 102 -1.09 16.85 18.44
C GLY A 102 -1.22 16.73 19.96
N ASP A 103 -2.30 16.14 20.47
CA ASP A 103 -2.45 15.89 21.91
C ASP A 103 -1.31 15.03 22.45
N GLN A 104 -0.60 15.54 23.45
CA GLN A 104 0.58 14.88 24.00
C GLN A 104 0.25 13.55 24.69
N ASN A 105 -0.90 13.45 25.35
CA ASN A 105 -1.30 12.23 26.06
C ASN A 105 -1.60 11.10 25.07
N SER A 106 -2.37 11.40 24.02
CA SER A 106 -2.65 10.47 22.94
C SER A 106 -1.38 10.08 22.17
N THR A 107 -0.45 11.02 21.98
CA THR A 107 0.86 10.76 21.35
C THR A 107 1.70 9.80 22.20
N LYS A 108 1.89 10.09 23.49
CA LYS A 108 2.64 9.22 24.41
C LYS A 108 2.04 7.81 24.47
N ARG A 109 0.71 7.70 24.58
CA ARG A 109 0.01 6.41 24.58
C ARG A 109 0.21 5.66 23.26
N ALA A 110 0.07 6.33 22.12
CA ALA A 110 0.27 5.72 20.81
C ALA A 110 1.71 5.19 20.64
N MET A 111 2.70 5.98 21.07
CA MET A 111 4.11 5.57 21.04
C MET A 111 4.37 4.36 21.94
N ALA A 112 3.83 4.35 23.16
CA ALA A 112 3.99 3.24 24.09
C ALA A 112 3.34 1.94 23.56
N ILE A 113 2.13 2.03 23.00
CA ILE A 113 1.47 0.92 22.31
C ILE A 113 2.32 0.40 21.14
N ALA A 114 2.81 1.31 20.28
CA ALA A 114 3.60 0.94 19.10
C ALA A 114 4.91 0.23 19.51
N LYS A 115 5.54 0.67 20.60
CA LYS A 115 6.72 0.02 21.17
C LYS A 115 6.39 -1.41 21.60
N VAL A 116 5.33 -1.64 22.36
CA VAL A 116 4.96 -3.00 22.80
C VAL A 116 4.64 -3.90 21.61
N LEU A 117 3.85 -3.43 20.64
CA LEU A 117 3.52 -4.21 19.43
C LEU A 117 4.77 -4.58 18.64
N ALA A 118 5.72 -3.65 18.48
CA ALA A 118 6.98 -3.92 17.80
C ALA A 118 7.82 -5.00 18.51
N ALA A 119 7.89 -5.00 19.84
CA ALA A 119 8.56 -6.09 20.57
C ALA A 119 7.87 -7.44 20.41
N GLU A 120 6.53 -7.48 20.44
CA GLU A 120 5.81 -8.74 20.26
C GLU A 120 6.01 -9.30 18.85
N GLU A 121 6.02 -8.44 17.83
CA GLU A 121 6.35 -8.83 16.46
C GLU A 121 7.77 -9.38 16.36
N GLU A 122 8.76 -8.68 16.94
CA GLU A 122 10.14 -9.15 16.97
C GLU A 122 10.28 -10.49 17.71
N ARG A 123 9.55 -10.70 18.81
CA ARG A 123 9.57 -11.97 19.56
C ARG A 123 9.08 -13.15 18.72
N LEU A 124 8.10 -12.91 17.84
CA LEU A 124 7.56 -13.93 16.94
C LEU A 124 8.53 -14.25 15.79
N HIS A 125 9.29 -13.26 15.32
CA HIS A 125 10.21 -13.42 14.19
C HIS A 125 11.65 -13.76 14.58
N PHE A 126 12.11 -13.35 15.75
CA PHE A 126 13.48 -13.49 16.24
C PHE A 126 13.50 -13.98 17.69
N LYS A 127 14.20 -15.10 17.94
CA LYS A 127 14.34 -15.68 19.30
C LYS A 127 15.40 -14.98 20.17
N LYS A 128 16.11 -13.98 19.66
CA LYS A 128 17.21 -13.30 20.39
C LYS A 128 16.70 -12.03 21.11
N ASP A 129 17.38 -11.68 22.19
CA ASP A 129 17.23 -10.37 22.84
C ASP A 129 17.73 -9.25 21.89
N THR A 130 16.84 -8.34 21.53
CA THR A 130 17.06 -7.27 20.54
C THR A 130 17.22 -5.90 21.19
N LYS A 131 17.81 -4.95 20.46
CA LYS A 131 17.92 -3.54 20.89
C LYS A 131 16.54 -2.93 21.22
N GLN A 132 15.51 -3.29 20.45
CA GLN A 132 14.14 -2.80 20.64
C GLN A 132 13.56 -3.29 21.97
N ARG A 133 13.74 -4.59 22.27
CA ARG A 133 13.29 -5.21 23.53
C ARG A 133 13.96 -4.56 24.74
N ARG A 134 15.28 -4.34 24.69
CA ARG A 134 16.02 -3.57 25.71
C ARG A 134 15.53 -2.13 25.85
N GLN A 135 15.11 -1.50 24.76
CA GLN A 135 14.58 -0.13 24.81
C GLN A 135 13.20 -0.08 25.48
N ILE A 136 12.37 -1.11 25.26
CA ILE A 136 11.06 -1.26 25.92
C ILE A 136 11.23 -1.57 27.40
N GLU A 137 12.23 -2.39 27.76
CA GLU A 137 12.62 -2.60 29.16
C GLU A 137 13.10 -1.33 29.85
N LYS A 138 13.41 -0.25 29.13
CA LYS A 138 13.71 1.07 29.70
C LYS A 138 12.52 2.02 29.74
N ASP A 139 11.49 1.77 28.94
CA ASP A 139 10.32 2.65 28.84
C ASP A 139 9.25 2.27 29.88
N VAL A 140 9.04 3.12 30.88
CA VAL A 140 8.09 2.88 31.97
C VAL A 140 6.65 2.82 31.47
N GLU A 141 6.24 3.69 30.55
CA GLU A 141 4.87 3.73 30.03
C GLU A 141 4.58 2.46 29.19
N ALA A 142 5.55 2.03 28.38
CA ALA A 142 5.42 0.80 27.62
C ALA A 142 5.25 -0.43 28.54
N LYS A 143 5.99 -0.50 29.66
CA LYS A 143 5.83 -1.58 30.66
C LYS A 143 4.46 -1.56 31.32
N ILE A 144 3.94 -0.39 31.66
CA ILE A 144 2.60 -0.24 32.27
C ILE A 144 1.54 -0.73 31.29
N LEU A 145 1.67 -0.38 29.99
CA LEU A 145 0.73 -0.78 28.96
C LEU A 145 0.93 -2.21 28.47
N GLU A 146 2.09 -2.83 28.68
CA GLU A 146 2.43 -4.15 28.14
C GLU A 146 1.38 -5.24 28.47
N PRO A 147 0.90 -5.40 29.73
CA PRO A 147 -0.17 -6.34 30.04
C PRO A 147 -1.50 -6.01 29.36
N GLU A 148 -1.80 -4.72 29.15
CA GLU A 148 -2.99 -4.28 28.43
C GLU A 148 -2.88 -4.67 26.95
N VAL A 149 -1.77 -4.28 26.30
CA VAL A 149 -1.52 -4.53 24.88
C VAL A 149 -1.52 -6.03 24.59
N LYS A 150 -0.86 -6.86 25.41
CA LYS A 150 -0.82 -8.32 25.22
C LYS A 150 -2.20 -8.98 25.18
N LYS A 151 -3.22 -8.42 25.83
CA LYS A 151 -4.59 -8.96 25.80
C LYS A 151 -5.24 -8.85 24.42
N TRP A 152 -4.86 -7.85 23.62
CA TRP A 152 -5.45 -7.56 22.32
C TRP A 152 -4.44 -7.48 21.18
N ALA A 153 -3.15 -7.69 21.43
CA ALA A 153 -2.09 -7.63 20.42
C ALA A 153 -2.32 -8.61 19.26
N TRP A 154 -3.01 -9.72 19.52
CA TRP A 154 -3.41 -10.67 18.50
C TRP A 154 -4.35 -10.07 17.43
N GLU A 155 -5.09 -9.00 17.75
CA GLU A 155 -5.90 -8.23 16.78
C GLU A 155 -5.03 -7.50 15.74
N PHE A 156 -3.75 -7.30 16.06
CA PHE A 156 -2.75 -6.63 15.20
C PHE A 156 -1.80 -7.63 14.54
N LEU A 157 -2.14 -8.91 14.53
CA LEU A 157 -1.37 -9.91 13.79
C LEU A 157 -1.31 -9.53 12.31
N ARG A 158 -0.09 -9.47 11.78
CA ARG A 158 0.14 -9.18 10.36
C ARG A 158 -0.62 -10.16 9.47
N LEU A 159 -1.22 -9.61 8.43
CA LEU A 159 -1.87 -10.40 7.39
C LEU A 159 -0.80 -11.05 6.52
N THR A 160 -0.79 -12.38 6.54
CA THR A 160 0.20 -13.16 5.78
C THR A 160 -0.14 -13.22 4.29
N ASN A 161 0.86 -13.50 3.44
CA ASN A 161 0.64 -13.75 2.01
C ASN A 161 -0.43 -14.85 1.78
N GLN A 162 -0.45 -15.88 2.62
CA GLN A 162 -1.45 -16.96 2.54
C GLN A 162 -2.86 -16.48 2.88
N TRP A 163 -2.99 -15.56 3.84
CA TRP A 163 -4.27 -14.95 4.17
C TRP A 163 -4.85 -14.23 2.94
N TYR A 164 -4.04 -13.42 2.25
CA TYR A 164 -4.47 -12.71 1.03
C TYR A 164 -4.86 -13.66 -0.10
N LEU A 165 -4.10 -14.74 -0.33
CA LEU A 165 -4.44 -15.76 -1.32
C LEU A 165 -5.79 -16.45 -1.04
N ASN A 166 -6.13 -16.64 0.23
CA ASN A 166 -7.40 -17.23 0.63
C ASN A 166 -8.55 -16.21 0.55
N ALA A 167 -8.31 -15.00 1.07
CA ALA A 167 -9.28 -13.91 1.14
C ALA A 167 -9.75 -13.45 -0.26
N THR A 168 -8.84 -13.40 -1.22
CA THR A 168 -9.13 -12.93 -2.59
C THR A 168 -9.86 -13.96 -3.46
N ARG A 169 -10.10 -15.19 -2.97
CA ARG A 169 -10.98 -16.15 -3.65
C ARG A 169 -12.41 -15.63 -3.77
N ASP A 170 -12.86 -14.87 -2.78
CA ASP A 170 -14.10 -14.09 -2.85
C ASP A 170 -13.74 -12.60 -2.90
N CYS A 171 -13.59 -12.08 -4.12
CA CYS A 171 -13.27 -10.67 -4.32
C CYS A 171 -14.35 -9.72 -3.80
N LYS A 172 -15.62 -10.12 -3.77
CA LYS A 172 -16.69 -9.27 -3.24
C LYS A 172 -16.52 -9.13 -1.73
N TRP A 173 -16.34 -10.26 -1.05
CA TRP A 173 -16.05 -10.30 0.38
C TRP A 173 -14.77 -9.52 0.70
N PHE A 174 -13.67 -9.78 -0.01
CA PHE A 174 -12.40 -9.07 0.18
C PHE A 174 -12.55 -7.55 0.07
N LYS A 175 -13.19 -7.06 -1.00
CA LYS A 175 -13.40 -5.61 -1.19
C LYS A 175 -14.24 -5.00 -0.06
N GLN A 176 -15.27 -5.71 0.40
CA GLN A 176 -16.15 -5.24 1.47
C GLN A 176 -15.47 -5.25 2.84
N THR A 177 -14.84 -6.36 3.21
CA THR A 177 -14.20 -6.52 4.53
C THR A 177 -12.91 -5.75 4.66
N ARG A 178 -12.20 -5.50 3.55
CA ARG A 178 -11.09 -4.54 3.53
C ARG A 178 -11.55 -3.10 3.43
N GLY A 179 -12.83 -2.80 3.16
CA GLY A 179 -13.33 -1.42 3.14
C GLY A 179 -12.88 -0.60 1.93
N TYR A 180 -12.80 -1.22 0.75
CA TYR A 180 -12.51 -0.50 -0.49
C TYR A 180 -13.68 0.38 -0.93
N ILE A 181 -13.36 1.57 -1.43
CA ILE A 181 -14.33 2.49 -2.04
C ILE A 181 -14.47 2.13 -3.53
N THR A 182 -15.49 1.32 -3.86
CA THR A 182 -15.69 0.76 -5.21
C THR A 182 -16.67 1.56 -6.08
N SER A 183 -17.06 2.76 -5.66
CA SER A 183 -17.87 3.71 -6.43
C SER A 183 -17.26 5.11 -6.34
N SER A 184 -17.34 5.90 -7.41
CA SER A 184 -16.92 7.31 -7.36
C SER A 184 -17.78 8.07 -6.34
N LEU A 185 -17.15 8.86 -5.48
CA LEU A 185 -17.85 9.61 -4.43
C LEU A 185 -18.42 10.93 -4.93
N THR A 186 -17.77 11.54 -5.94
CA THR A 186 -18.23 12.78 -6.58
C THR A 186 -18.14 12.69 -8.11
N ARG A 187 -18.92 13.52 -8.81
CA ARG A 187 -18.80 13.69 -10.28
C ARG A 187 -17.44 14.27 -10.66
N GLU A 188 -16.96 15.22 -9.88
CA GLU A 188 -15.64 15.84 -10.05
C GLU A 188 -14.50 14.82 -10.05
N GLU A 189 -14.48 13.91 -9.07
CA GLU A 189 -13.48 12.85 -9.04
C GLU A 189 -13.62 11.87 -10.21
N ARG A 190 -14.85 11.47 -10.57
CA ARG A 190 -15.13 10.57 -11.71
C ARG A 190 -14.60 11.14 -13.03
N ASP A 191 -14.73 12.45 -13.20
CA ASP A 191 -14.39 13.14 -14.44
C ASP A 191 -12.92 13.62 -14.47
N PHE A 192 -12.16 13.35 -13.41
CA PHE A 192 -10.72 13.63 -13.31
C PHE A 192 -9.91 12.39 -12.86
N PRO A 193 -9.74 11.38 -13.72
CA PRO A 193 -8.99 10.18 -13.35
C PRO A 193 -7.48 10.43 -13.18
N ILE A 194 -6.87 9.73 -12.24
CA ILE A 194 -5.43 9.79 -11.93
C ILE A 194 -4.82 8.41 -12.15
N ALA A 195 -3.60 8.36 -12.68
CA ALA A 195 -2.83 7.14 -12.87
C ALA A 195 -1.74 7.02 -11.79
N PHE A 196 -1.63 5.85 -11.17
CA PHE A 196 -0.65 5.55 -10.15
C PHE A 196 0.25 4.40 -10.59
N SER A 197 1.55 4.57 -10.43
CA SER A 197 2.53 3.48 -10.47
C SER A 197 2.96 3.13 -9.05
N LEU A 198 2.88 1.86 -8.68
CA LEU A 198 3.30 1.36 -7.37
C LEU A 198 4.46 0.38 -7.58
N LEU A 199 5.67 0.80 -7.20
CA LEU A 199 6.86 -0.05 -7.23
C LEU A 199 7.06 -0.71 -5.86
N VAL A 200 6.97 -2.05 -5.81
CA VAL A 200 6.97 -2.77 -4.54
C VAL A 200 7.86 -4.01 -4.57
N PHE A 201 8.36 -4.41 -3.40
CA PHE A 201 9.21 -5.60 -3.30
C PHE A 201 8.94 -6.51 -2.09
N LYS A 202 8.16 -6.05 -1.10
CA LYS A 202 7.82 -6.80 0.12
C LYS A 202 6.60 -6.19 0.85
N ASP A 203 6.25 -6.76 2.00
CA ASP A 203 5.24 -6.26 2.95
C ASP A 203 3.85 -6.06 2.34
N LEU A 204 3.19 -7.17 1.97
CA LEU A 204 1.90 -7.15 1.26
C LEU A 204 0.81 -6.37 1.98
N GLU A 205 0.75 -6.43 3.30
CA GLU A 205 -0.23 -5.68 4.07
C GLU A 205 -0.04 -4.17 3.93
N MET A 206 1.20 -3.68 3.92
CA MET A 206 1.48 -2.26 3.68
C MET A 206 1.11 -1.85 2.26
N VAL A 207 1.46 -2.69 1.27
CA VAL A 207 1.13 -2.43 -0.14
C VAL A 207 -0.38 -2.39 -0.35
N GLU A 208 -1.13 -3.34 0.21
CA GLU A 208 -2.59 -3.35 0.11
C GLU A 208 -3.22 -2.18 0.86
N ARG A 209 -2.69 -1.80 2.04
CA ARG A 209 -3.15 -0.64 2.78
C ARG A 209 -2.94 0.66 2.00
N LEU A 210 -1.79 0.80 1.33
CA LEU A 210 -1.51 1.91 0.40
C LEU A 210 -2.50 1.88 -0.76
N LEU A 211 -2.60 0.76 -1.48
CA LEU A 211 -3.53 0.62 -2.60
C LEU A 211 -4.96 1.01 -2.19
N ARG A 212 -5.47 0.47 -1.08
CA ARG A 212 -6.79 0.80 -0.54
C ARG A 212 -6.96 2.30 -0.26
N SER A 213 -5.94 2.95 0.31
CA SER A 213 -6.01 4.37 0.66
C SER A 213 -6.14 5.28 -0.57
N VAL A 214 -5.48 4.93 -1.68
CA VAL A 214 -5.52 5.70 -2.94
C VAL A 214 -6.54 5.18 -3.94
N TYR A 215 -7.10 3.97 -3.75
CA TYR A 215 -7.98 3.30 -4.71
C TYR A 215 -9.27 4.09 -4.95
N ARG A 216 -9.58 4.35 -6.23
CA ARG A 216 -10.89 4.77 -6.72
C ARG A 216 -11.18 4.07 -8.05
N PRO A 217 -12.45 3.74 -8.35
CA PRO A 217 -12.79 2.97 -9.55
C PRO A 217 -12.49 3.72 -10.85
N GLN A 218 -12.50 5.05 -10.85
CA GLN A 218 -12.17 5.84 -12.05
C GLN A 218 -10.67 5.94 -12.32
N ASN A 219 -9.80 5.82 -11.32
CA ASN A 219 -8.35 5.95 -11.43
C ASN A 219 -7.73 4.70 -12.08
N ARG A 220 -6.43 4.72 -12.36
CA ARG A 220 -5.67 3.61 -12.95
C ARG A 220 -4.47 3.27 -12.08
N TYR A 221 -4.16 1.99 -11.94
CA TYR A 221 -3.09 1.52 -11.08
C TYR A 221 -2.25 0.47 -11.82
N CYS A 222 -0.95 0.70 -11.90
CA CYS A 222 0.03 -0.30 -12.28
C CYS A 222 0.85 -0.68 -11.05
N ILE A 223 0.97 -1.97 -10.80
CA ILE A 223 1.75 -2.51 -9.69
C ILE A 223 2.91 -3.30 -10.28
N HIS A 224 4.12 -2.80 -10.10
CA HIS A 224 5.33 -3.55 -10.43
C HIS A 224 5.89 -4.22 -9.18
N VAL A 225 6.24 -5.50 -9.33
CA VAL A 225 6.90 -6.29 -8.28
C VAL A 225 8.29 -6.66 -8.74
N ASP A 226 9.30 -6.26 -7.97
CA ASP A 226 10.71 -6.63 -8.21
C ASP A 226 10.81 -8.14 -8.48
N SER A 227 11.52 -8.52 -9.54
CA SER A 227 11.73 -9.92 -9.92
C SER A 227 12.34 -10.76 -8.79
N LYS A 228 13.12 -10.15 -7.88
CA LYS A 228 13.75 -10.79 -6.73
C LYS A 228 12.82 -11.04 -5.54
N SER A 229 11.62 -10.45 -5.53
CA SER A 229 10.67 -10.62 -4.44
C SER A 229 10.24 -12.07 -4.26
N ASP A 230 9.91 -12.43 -3.02
CA ASP A 230 9.33 -13.73 -2.66
C ASP A 230 8.20 -14.11 -3.65
N PRO A 231 8.27 -15.28 -4.32
CA PRO A 231 7.22 -15.74 -5.21
C PRO A 231 5.83 -15.78 -4.57
N LYS A 232 5.74 -16.07 -3.25
CA LYS A 232 4.45 -16.03 -2.52
C LYS A 232 3.92 -14.60 -2.38
N PHE A 233 4.80 -13.63 -2.15
CA PHE A 233 4.43 -12.21 -2.16
C PHE A 233 3.89 -11.79 -3.52
N PHE A 234 4.59 -12.14 -4.61
CA PHE A 234 4.14 -11.85 -5.97
C PHE A 234 2.78 -12.49 -6.28
N SER A 235 2.60 -13.77 -5.97
CA SER A 235 1.34 -14.48 -6.20
C SER A 235 0.19 -13.88 -5.39
N ALA A 236 0.43 -13.53 -4.14
CA ALA A 236 -0.59 -12.94 -3.28
C ALA A 236 -0.97 -11.53 -3.75
N LEU A 237 -0.01 -10.67 -4.12
CA LEU A 237 -0.33 -9.36 -4.66
C LEU A 237 -1.04 -9.42 -6.01
N LYS A 238 -0.66 -10.38 -6.87
CA LYS A 238 -1.38 -10.67 -8.12
C LYS A 238 -2.84 -11.05 -7.85
N SER A 239 -3.12 -11.83 -6.82
CA SER A 239 -4.50 -12.18 -6.43
C SER A 239 -5.30 -10.97 -5.93
N VAL A 240 -4.66 -10.02 -5.23
CA VAL A 240 -5.28 -8.75 -4.84
C VAL A 240 -5.61 -7.90 -6.07
N ALA A 241 -4.66 -7.74 -7.00
CA ALA A 241 -4.88 -6.98 -8.24
C ALA A 241 -6.02 -7.58 -9.08
N ALA A 242 -6.12 -8.91 -9.14
CA ALA A 242 -7.17 -9.62 -9.87
C ALA A 242 -8.60 -9.33 -9.35
N CYS A 243 -8.76 -8.83 -8.10
CA CYS A 243 -10.05 -8.39 -7.59
C CYS A 243 -10.54 -7.04 -8.14
N PHE A 244 -9.69 -6.34 -8.91
CA PHE A 244 -9.96 -5.03 -9.52
C PHE A 244 -9.59 -5.01 -11.02
N PRO A 245 -10.16 -5.92 -11.83
CA PRO A 245 -9.73 -6.15 -13.22
C PRO A 245 -9.88 -4.92 -14.13
N GLU A 246 -10.80 -4.02 -13.79
CA GLU A 246 -11.14 -2.83 -14.58
C GLU A 246 -10.08 -1.73 -14.58
N ASN A 247 -9.25 -1.68 -13.52
CA ASN A 247 -8.41 -0.52 -13.29
C ASN A 247 -7.13 -0.75 -12.45
N VAL A 248 -6.87 -1.96 -11.96
CA VAL A 248 -5.59 -2.33 -11.32
C VAL A 248 -4.95 -3.46 -12.12
N ARG A 249 -3.70 -3.29 -12.52
CA ARG A 249 -2.97 -4.28 -13.30
C ARG A 249 -1.56 -4.49 -12.76
N MET A 250 -1.10 -5.74 -12.79
CA MET A 250 0.32 -6.05 -12.59
C MET A 250 1.11 -5.57 -13.81
N SER A 251 2.33 -5.06 -13.60
CA SER A 251 3.19 -4.66 -14.71
C SER A 251 3.40 -5.80 -15.71
N SER A 252 3.45 -5.47 -17.00
CA SER A 252 3.65 -6.42 -18.09
C SER A 252 4.99 -7.15 -18.00
N ARG A 253 5.99 -6.50 -17.41
CA ARG A 253 7.33 -7.04 -17.17
C ARG A 253 7.75 -6.80 -15.72
N ARG A 254 8.51 -7.74 -15.17
CA ARG A 254 9.22 -7.60 -13.87
C ARG A 254 10.70 -7.34 -14.14
N VAL A 255 11.33 -6.57 -13.26
CA VAL A 255 12.73 -6.13 -13.38
C VAL A 255 13.46 -6.52 -12.09
N ASP A 256 14.72 -6.94 -12.19
CA ASP A 256 15.65 -7.04 -11.05
C ASP A 256 16.12 -5.63 -10.70
N VAL A 257 15.50 -5.01 -9.71
CA VAL A 257 15.77 -3.62 -9.35
C VAL A 257 17.03 -3.55 -8.50
N ARG A 258 18.09 -2.95 -9.05
CA ARG A 258 19.39 -2.74 -8.40
C ARG A 258 19.59 -1.26 -8.13
N TRP A 259 19.67 -0.91 -6.85
CA TRP A 259 19.87 0.46 -6.39
C TRP A 259 21.05 1.13 -7.11
N GLY A 260 20.87 2.42 -7.44
CA GLY A 260 21.88 3.23 -8.12
C GLY A 260 22.05 2.96 -9.62
N THR A 261 21.32 2.00 -10.19
CA THR A 261 21.36 1.67 -11.63
C THR A 261 20.06 2.04 -12.34
N PHE A 262 20.07 1.96 -13.68
CA PHE A 262 18.89 2.19 -14.52
C PHE A 262 17.68 1.31 -14.17
N THR A 263 17.90 0.14 -13.58
CA THR A 263 16.82 -0.78 -13.22
C THR A 263 15.89 -0.23 -12.13
N VAL A 264 16.24 0.86 -11.45
CA VAL A 264 15.31 1.61 -10.56
C VAL A 264 14.24 2.34 -11.36
N LEU A 265 14.59 2.85 -12.55
CA LEU A 265 13.73 3.67 -13.40
C LEU A 265 12.91 2.84 -14.40
N GLU A 266 13.45 1.70 -14.84
CA GLU A 266 12.80 0.83 -15.82
C GLU A 266 11.37 0.40 -15.43
N PRO A 267 11.08 0.01 -14.16
CA PRO A 267 9.72 -0.27 -13.70
C PRO A 267 8.73 0.87 -13.91
N GLU A 268 9.16 2.12 -13.77
CA GLU A 268 8.29 3.29 -13.94
C GLU A 268 7.93 3.48 -15.40
N LEU A 269 8.89 3.34 -16.30
CA LEU A 269 8.66 3.42 -17.74
C LEU A 269 7.73 2.28 -18.21
N ILE A 270 7.89 1.08 -17.67
CA ILE A 270 6.98 -0.05 -17.90
C ILE A 270 5.58 0.30 -17.42
N CYS A 271 5.43 0.81 -16.19
CA CYS A 271 4.12 1.15 -15.66
C CYS A 271 3.48 2.35 -16.39
N MET A 272 4.25 3.34 -16.84
CA MET A 272 3.75 4.42 -17.70
C MET A 272 3.15 3.87 -18.98
N GLN A 273 3.86 2.95 -19.66
CA GLN A 273 3.35 2.28 -20.86
C GLN A 273 2.10 1.45 -20.54
N ASP A 274 2.13 0.68 -19.46
CA ASP A 274 1.02 -0.18 -19.07
C ASP A 274 -0.26 0.59 -18.70
N LEU A 275 -0.12 1.76 -18.10
CA LEU A 275 -1.22 2.68 -17.76
C LEU A 275 -1.73 3.43 -18.99
N TRP A 276 -0.84 3.71 -19.96
CA TRP A 276 -1.23 4.28 -21.25
C TRP A 276 -2.11 3.30 -22.02
N ASP A 277 -1.65 2.06 -22.16
CA ASP A 277 -2.35 1.00 -22.91
C ASP A 277 -3.68 0.61 -22.26
N MET A 278 -3.78 0.71 -20.92
CA MET A 278 -5.03 0.49 -20.20
C MET A 278 -6.14 1.47 -20.63
N ASP A 279 -5.79 2.71 -20.98
CA ASP A 279 -6.77 3.68 -21.48
C ASP A 279 -7.05 3.49 -22.99
N GLU A 280 -6.06 3.13 -23.81
CA GLU A 280 -6.26 2.96 -25.26
C GLU A 280 -7.03 1.68 -25.61
N ASN A 281 -6.81 0.56 -24.89
CA ASN A 281 -7.55 -0.68 -25.15
C ASN A 281 -9.05 -0.54 -24.80
N THR A 282 -9.40 0.32 -23.84
CA THR A 282 -10.82 0.58 -23.51
C THR A 282 -11.57 1.34 -24.61
N THR A 283 -10.86 1.90 -25.59
CA THR A 283 -11.48 2.49 -26.79
C THR A 283 -11.69 1.49 -27.93
N SER A 284 -11.00 0.34 -27.92
CA SER A 284 -10.97 -0.62 -29.04
C SER A 284 -12.09 -1.67 -29.01
N ASP A 285 -12.60 -2.03 -27.83
CA ASP A 285 -13.69 -3.03 -27.70
C ASP A 285 -15.06 -2.49 -28.14
N GLY A 286 -15.15 -1.19 -28.44
CA GLY A 286 -16.35 -0.55 -28.97
C GLY A 286 -16.51 -0.64 -30.49
N ASP A 287 -15.46 -0.96 -31.25
CA ASP A 287 -15.44 -0.79 -32.71
C ASP A 287 -15.53 -2.09 -33.53
N LYS A 288 -15.80 -3.24 -32.89
CA LYS A 288 -15.82 -4.56 -33.58
C LYS A 288 -17.19 -5.26 -33.66
N ILE A 289 -18.30 -4.54 -33.52
CA ILE A 289 -19.63 -5.07 -33.86
C ILE A 289 -20.47 -4.01 -34.56
N SER A 290 -20.37 -3.95 -35.89
CA SER A 290 -21.49 -3.62 -36.79
C SER A 290 -21.07 -3.85 -38.24
N ASP A 291 -21.03 -5.12 -38.65
CA ASP A 291 -21.27 -5.44 -40.06
C ASP A 291 -22.15 -6.70 -40.13
N ARG A 292 -23.39 -6.53 -39.68
CA ARG A 292 -24.53 -7.34 -40.11
C ARG A 292 -25.72 -6.40 -40.26
N THR A 293 -26.13 -6.26 -41.50
CA THR A 293 -27.32 -5.59 -41.99
C THR A 293 -28.57 -6.09 -41.26
N ASP A 294 -29.30 -5.19 -40.62
CA ASP A 294 -30.75 -5.31 -40.57
C ASP A 294 -31.44 -3.94 -40.47
N ASN A 295 -32.46 -3.77 -41.30
CA ASN A 295 -33.27 -2.57 -41.46
C ASN A 295 -34.35 -2.53 -40.39
N SER A 296 -34.23 -1.65 -39.40
CA SER A 296 -35.42 -1.12 -38.71
C SER A 296 -35.11 0.21 -38.03
N HIS A 297 -36.02 1.17 -38.25
CA HIS A 297 -35.97 2.52 -37.72
C HIS A 297 -36.27 2.54 -36.22
N GLN A 298 -35.31 3.01 -35.39
CA GLN A 298 -35.58 3.65 -34.09
C GLN A 298 -34.35 4.45 -33.62
N PRO A 299 -34.45 5.76 -33.34
CA PRO A 299 -33.32 6.54 -32.85
C PRO A 299 -33.24 6.42 -31.32
N ASN A 300 -32.64 5.35 -30.82
CA ASN A 300 -32.25 5.25 -29.41
C ASN A 300 -30.77 5.62 -29.30
N THR A 301 -30.49 6.90 -29.06
CA THR A 301 -29.13 7.43 -28.86
C THR A 301 -28.59 7.00 -27.50
N GLN A 302 -28.20 5.73 -27.36
CA GLN A 302 -27.27 5.33 -26.32
C GLN A 302 -25.92 5.98 -26.62
N ARG A 303 -25.71 7.17 -26.02
CA ARG A 303 -24.40 7.83 -25.93
C ARG A 303 -23.40 6.86 -25.30
N LYS A 304 -22.63 6.15 -26.13
CA LYS A 304 -21.46 5.36 -25.76
C LYS A 304 -20.53 6.25 -24.93
N ARG A 305 -20.55 6.13 -23.59
CA ARG A 305 -19.68 6.92 -22.73
C ARG A 305 -18.27 6.38 -22.85
N THR A 306 -17.43 7.03 -23.66
CA THR A 306 -15.98 6.82 -23.66
C THR A 306 -15.45 6.99 -22.23
N LYS A 307 -14.77 5.97 -21.70
CA LYS A 307 -14.14 6.03 -20.37
C LYS A 307 -13.16 7.20 -20.35
N ASN A 308 -13.26 8.07 -19.35
CA ASN A 308 -12.37 9.23 -19.25
C ASN A 308 -10.91 8.77 -19.13
N LYS A 309 -10.06 9.35 -19.98
CA LYS A 309 -8.61 9.19 -19.94
C LYS A 309 -8.02 9.89 -18.71
N TRP A 310 -7.06 9.25 -18.03
CA TRP A 310 -6.35 9.84 -16.88
C TRP A 310 -5.58 11.12 -17.22
N LYS A 311 -5.47 12.04 -16.26
CA LYS A 311 -4.92 13.40 -16.46
C LYS A 311 -3.49 13.55 -15.96
N TYR A 312 -3.19 12.90 -14.85
CA TYR A 312 -1.91 12.97 -14.15
C TYR A 312 -1.43 11.56 -13.79
N PHE A 313 -0.11 11.40 -13.79
CA PHE A 313 0.64 10.24 -13.35
C PHE A 313 1.37 10.57 -12.04
N ILE A 314 1.29 9.67 -11.06
CA ILE A 314 1.97 9.75 -9.77
C ILE A 314 2.68 8.41 -9.51
N ASN A 315 3.97 8.44 -9.23
CA ASN A 315 4.73 7.25 -8.81
C ASN A 315 4.82 7.16 -7.28
N LEU A 316 4.67 5.94 -6.77
CA LEU A 316 4.72 5.60 -5.35
C LEU A 316 5.57 4.35 -5.15
N THR A 317 6.15 4.22 -3.96
CA THR A 317 6.76 2.98 -3.49
C THR A 317 5.87 2.32 -2.43
N GLY A 318 6.16 1.07 -2.06
CA GLY A 318 5.35 0.31 -1.08
C GLY A 318 5.30 0.88 0.34
N GLN A 319 6.08 1.93 0.65
CA GLN A 319 6.14 2.56 1.98
C GLN A 319 5.49 3.95 2.03
N GLU A 320 4.95 4.43 0.91
CA GLU A 320 4.25 5.72 0.85
C GLU A 320 2.87 5.66 1.52
N PHE A 321 2.36 6.83 1.92
CA PHE A 321 0.99 6.96 2.42
C PHE A 321 0.39 8.34 2.11
N PRO A 322 -0.86 8.43 1.62
CA PRO A 322 -1.45 9.72 1.27
C PRO A 322 -1.82 10.54 2.51
N LEU A 323 -1.53 11.84 2.46
CA LEU A 323 -1.96 12.85 3.46
C LEU A 323 -3.15 13.68 2.98
N LYS A 324 -3.72 13.34 1.83
CA LYS A 324 -4.85 14.02 1.21
C LYS A 324 -5.81 12.96 0.67
N THR A 325 -7.10 13.25 0.76
CA THR A 325 -8.12 12.44 0.11
C THR A 325 -8.02 12.54 -1.41
N ASN A 326 -8.61 11.59 -2.14
CA ASN A 326 -8.66 11.66 -3.60
C ASN A 326 -9.38 12.93 -4.10
N HIS A 327 -10.40 13.41 -3.38
CA HIS A 327 -11.12 14.64 -3.73
C HIS A 327 -10.23 15.88 -3.59
N GLU A 328 -9.50 16.01 -2.47
CA GLU A 328 -8.52 17.09 -2.30
C GLU A 328 -7.41 17.00 -3.33
N LEU A 329 -6.91 15.80 -3.63
CA LEU A 329 -5.92 15.58 -4.68
C LEU A 329 -6.43 16.06 -6.04
N VAL A 330 -7.66 15.70 -6.44
CA VAL A 330 -8.27 16.18 -7.69
C VAL A 330 -8.33 17.71 -7.73
N LYS A 331 -8.73 18.37 -6.63
CA LYS A 331 -8.76 19.84 -6.55
C LYS A 331 -7.38 20.46 -6.74
N ILE A 332 -6.35 19.92 -6.08
CA ILE A 332 -4.96 20.36 -6.22
C ILE A 332 -4.49 20.20 -7.67
N LEU A 333 -4.75 19.04 -8.29
CA LEU A 333 -4.29 18.78 -9.66
C LEU A 333 -5.02 19.62 -10.70
N LYS A 334 -6.26 20.01 -10.45
CA LYS A 334 -6.97 20.98 -11.29
C LYS A 334 -6.36 22.37 -11.18
N SER A 335 -5.92 22.80 -10.00
CA SER A 335 -5.29 24.12 -9.83
C SER A 335 -3.94 24.22 -10.55
N TYR A 336 -3.28 23.08 -10.82
CA TYR A 336 -2.04 23.05 -11.62
C TYR A 336 -2.26 23.37 -13.09
N LYS A 337 -3.50 23.37 -13.60
CA LYS A 337 -3.82 23.75 -15.00
C LYS A 337 -2.94 23.04 -16.04
N GLY A 338 -2.61 21.77 -15.80
CA GLY A 338 -1.75 20.99 -16.68
C GLY A 338 -0.25 21.10 -16.40
N ALA A 339 0.20 21.88 -15.42
CA ALA A 339 1.60 21.91 -15.01
C ALA A 339 2.03 20.59 -14.33
N ASN A 340 3.29 20.22 -14.52
CA ASN A 340 3.97 19.16 -13.79
C ASN A 340 4.43 19.67 -12.41
N ASN A 341 4.69 18.75 -11.47
CA ASN A 341 5.33 19.08 -10.21
C ASN A 341 6.46 18.08 -9.91
N GLY A 342 7.64 18.63 -9.63
CA GLY A 342 8.84 17.85 -9.32
C GLY A 342 9.98 18.80 -8.92
N GLU A 343 10.82 18.35 -7.99
CA GLU A 343 11.98 19.11 -7.56
C GLU A 343 13.08 19.09 -8.63
N GLY A 344 13.83 20.18 -8.78
CA GLY A 344 14.97 20.26 -9.67
C GLY A 344 16.08 21.20 -9.20
N THR A 345 17.32 20.75 -9.26
CA THR A 345 18.51 21.57 -9.03
C THR A 345 19.62 21.26 -10.03
N ARG A 346 20.24 22.32 -10.55
CA ARG A 346 21.44 22.24 -11.41
C ARG A 346 22.73 22.62 -10.68
N LYS A 347 22.62 23.32 -9.55
CA LYS A 347 23.77 23.78 -8.76
C LYS A 347 24.36 22.64 -7.92
N ARG A 348 23.51 21.90 -7.21
CA ARG A 348 23.89 20.78 -6.32
C ARG A 348 23.48 19.44 -6.91
N ALA A 349 23.89 19.19 -8.15
CA ALA A 349 23.33 18.13 -8.98
C ALA A 349 24.14 16.83 -9.03
N ASN A 350 25.26 16.73 -8.29
CA ASN A 350 26.15 15.55 -8.30
C ASN A 350 26.57 15.19 -9.73
N LYS A 351 27.21 16.16 -10.41
CA LYS A 351 27.51 16.09 -11.85
C LYS A 351 28.46 14.93 -12.21
N ASP A 352 29.21 14.44 -11.23
CA ASP A 352 30.08 13.25 -11.32
C ASP A 352 29.32 11.98 -11.74
N ARG A 353 27.99 11.93 -11.52
CA ARG A 353 27.12 10.84 -11.96
C ARG A 353 26.96 10.75 -13.49
N TRP A 354 27.30 11.82 -14.22
CA TRP A 354 27.09 11.98 -15.65
C TRP A 354 28.42 11.95 -16.40
N LYS A 355 28.87 10.73 -16.76
CA LYS A 355 30.20 10.50 -17.37
C LYS A 355 30.37 11.16 -18.72
N THR A 356 29.30 11.23 -19.50
CA THR A 356 29.29 11.81 -20.86
C THR A 356 28.22 12.91 -20.94
N LYS A 357 28.30 13.78 -21.94
CA LYS A 357 27.25 14.77 -22.17
C LYS A 357 25.98 14.06 -22.67
N PRO A 358 24.79 14.44 -22.18
CA PRO A 358 23.54 13.89 -22.70
C PRO A 358 23.27 14.37 -24.14
N PRO A 359 22.44 13.65 -24.89
CA PRO A 359 22.05 14.04 -26.24
C PRO A 359 21.10 15.26 -26.25
N HIS A 360 20.85 15.80 -27.45
CA HIS A 360 19.82 16.81 -27.73
C HIS A 360 19.96 18.14 -26.95
N GLY A 361 21.18 18.45 -26.48
CA GLY A 361 21.43 19.66 -25.69
C GLY A 361 20.64 19.70 -24.38
N ILE A 362 20.19 18.54 -23.86
CA ILE A 362 19.53 18.45 -22.57
C ILE A 362 20.54 18.83 -21.49
N ILE A 363 20.13 19.65 -20.53
CA ILE A 363 20.94 19.98 -19.36
C ILE A 363 20.47 19.08 -18.22
N PRO A 364 21.27 18.09 -17.79
CA PRO A 364 20.86 17.18 -16.73
C PRO A 364 20.59 17.97 -15.46
N THR A 365 19.47 17.66 -14.82
CA THR A 365 19.00 18.30 -13.60
C THR A 365 18.73 17.21 -12.58
N LYS A 366 19.22 17.41 -11.35
CA LYS A 366 18.94 16.49 -10.24
C LYS A 366 17.59 16.82 -9.64
N GLY A 367 16.79 15.83 -9.29
CA GLY A 367 15.55 16.01 -8.53
C GLY A 367 15.26 14.82 -7.62
N GLY A 368 14.04 14.83 -7.08
CA GLY A 368 13.51 13.71 -6.31
C GLY A 368 13.14 12.53 -7.21
N VAL A 369 13.05 11.35 -6.60
CA VAL A 369 12.59 10.12 -7.26
C VAL A 369 11.08 10.14 -7.48
N HIS A 370 10.32 10.83 -6.62
CA HIS A 370 8.88 11.02 -6.76
C HIS A 370 8.56 12.20 -7.67
N THR A 371 7.61 12.01 -8.56
CA THR A 371 7.21 12.99 -9.56
C THR A 371 5.70 12.99 -9.78
N LEU A 372 5.21 14.13 -10.23
CA LEU A 372 3.85 14.30 -10.70
C LEU A 372 3.89 14.85 -12.12
N LEU A 373 3.46 14.02 -13.07
CA LEU A 373 3.52 14.33 -14.49
C LEU A 373 2.13 14.40 -15.10
N ASN A 374 1.88 15.41 -15.91
CA ASN A 374 0.69 15.45 -16.76
C ASN A 374 0.78 14.35 -17.85
N ARG A 375 -0.36 14.04 -18.46
CA ARG A 375 -0.43 13.03 -19.53
C ARG A 375 0.46 13.35 -20.73
N ALA A 376 0.62 14.62 -21.10
CA ALA A 376 1.43 15.04 -22.25
C ALA A 376 2.92 14.71 -22.06
N THR A 377 3.43 14.89 -20.84
CA THR A 377 4.83 14.60 -20.47
C THR A 377 5.08 13.10 -20.46
N VAL A 378 4.13 12.30 -19.97
CA VAL A 378 4.21 10.83 -20.08
C VAL A 378 4.20 10.38 -21.54
N ASN A 379 3.36 10.99 -22.39
CA ASN A 379 3.38 10.69 -23.83
C ASN A 379 4.75 11.01 -24.46
N PHE A 380 5.34 12.16 -24.12
CA PHE A 380 6.68 12.52 -24.56
C PHE A 380 7.70 11.45 -24.17
N LEU A 381 7.73 11.04 -22.90
CA LEU A 381 8.61 9.99 -22.39
C LEU A 381 8.48 8.66 -23.16
N LEU A 382 7.25 8.27 -23.53
CA LEU A 382 6.98 6.99 -24.18
C LEU A 382 7.21 7.02 -25.70
N ARG A 383 6.96 8.16 -26.36
CA ARG A 383 6.82 8.20 -27.83
C ARG A 383 7.89 9.04 -28.53
N ASN A 384 8.45 10.06 -27.88
CA ASN A 384 9.37 10.99 -28.52
C ASN A 384 10.81 10.43 -28.59
N ASP A 385 11.48 10.58 -29.73
CA ASP A 385 12.82 10.03 -29.94
C ASP A 385 13.91 10.75 -29.11
N THR A 386 13.79 12.06 -28.90
CA THR A 386 14.66 12.80 -27.97
C THR A 386 14.57 12.23 -26.55
N ALA A 387 13.37 11.86 -26.10
CA ALA A 387 13.18 11.21 -24.81
C ALA A 387 13.83 9.83 -24.77
N LYS A 388 13.65 9.00 -25.81
CA LYS A 388 14.23 7.66 -25.89
C LYS A 388 15.76 7.71 -25.90
N ASP A 389 16.36 8.64 -26.64
CA ASP A 389 17.81 8.83 -26.67
C ASP A 389 18.34 9.27 -25.29
N PHE A 390 17.62 10.17 -24.61
CA PHE A 390 17.99 10.57 -23.26
C PHE A 390 17.87 9.43 -22.24
N ILE A 391 16.79 8.63 -22.32
CA ILE A 391 16.62 7.42 -21.52
C ILE A 391 17.71 6.38 -21.81
N ALA A 392 18.13 6.23 -23.07
CA ALA A 392 19.23 5.36 -23.46
C ALA A 392 20.56 5.83 -22.85
N TRP A 393 20.82 7.14 -22.86
CA TRP A 393 21.99 7.74 -22.21
C TRP A 393 22.00 7.46 -20.69
N LEU A 394 20.84 7.59 -20.02
CA LEU A 394 20.69 7.33 -18.59
C LEU A 394 21.07 5.90 -18.17
N LYS A 395 21.04 4.92 -19.09
CA LYS A 395 21.47 3.53 -18.80
C LYS A 395 22.91 3.43 -18.33
N THR A 396 23.75 4.41 -18.68
CA THR A 396 25.18 4.45 -18.33
C THR A 396 25.48 5.34 -17.12
N THR A 397 24.46 5.96 -16.54
CA THR A 397 24.59 6.92 -15.43
C THR A 397 24.30 6.27 -14.07
N HIS A 398 24.78 6.90 -12.99
CA HIS A 398 24.51 6.46 -11.62
C HIS A 398 23.31 7.23 -11.03
N VAL A 399 22.39 6.52 -10.37
CA VAL A 399 21.13 7.06 -9.80
C VAL A 399 20.32 7.86 -10.85
N PRO A 400 19.92 7.21 -11.97
CA PRO A 400 19.20 7.88 -13.06
C PRO A 400 17.77 8.31 -12.71
N ASP A 401 17.16 7.69 -11.70
CA ASP A 401 15.86 8.02 -11.12
C ASP A 401 15.83 9.44 -10.52
N GLU A 402 16.93 9.90 -9.93
CA GLU A 402 17.09 11.31 -9.50
C GLU A 402 17.45 12.25 -10.67
N THR A 403 17.50 11.78 -11.92
CA THR A 403 17.90 12.58 -13.09
C THR A 403 16.79 12.71 -14.14
N LEU A 404 16.07 11.63 -14.47
CA LEU A 404 15.12 11.62 -15.60
C LEU A 404 14.07 12.74 -15.48
N PHE A 405 13.21 12.67 -14.46
CA PHE A 405 12.03 13.51 -14.39
C PHE A 405 12.36 14.99 -14.26
N ALA A 406 13.33 15.32 -13.40
CA ALA A 406 13.78 16.69 -13.25
C ALA A 406 14.38 17.23 -14.54
N SER A 407 15.18 16.45 -15.27
CA SER A 407 15.72 16.88 -16.56
C SER A 407 14.59 17.13 -17.57
N ILE A 408 13.57 16.28 -17.63
CA ILE A 408 12.44 16.47 -18.54
C ILE A 408 11.61 17.69 -18.16
N ILE A 409 11.39 17.95 -16.86
CA ILE A 409 10.61 19.10 -16.37
C ILE A 409 11.36 20.43 -16.56
N TYR A 410 12.67 20.46 -16.37
CA TYR A 410 13.45 21.71 -16.30
C TYR A 410 14.22 22.04 -17.58
N ASN A 411 13.91 21.42 -18.73
CA ASN A 411 14.50 21.75 -20.02
C ASN A 411 13.44 22.36 -20.97
N PRO A 412 13.23 23.69 -20.95
CA PRO A 412 12.18 24.36 -21.72
C PRO A 412 12.29 24.16 -23.23
N GLN A 413 13.51 23.93 -23.74
CA GLN A 413 13.76 23.69 -25.16
C GLN A 413 13.09 22.41 -25.69
N LEU A 414 12.65 21.51 -24.80
CA LEU A 414 11.89 20.31 -25.17
C LEU A 414 10.43 20.62 -25.55
N ASN A 415 9.95 21.84 -25.29
CA ASN A 415 8.60 22.32 -25.62
C ASN A 415 7.47 21.39 -25.17
N ILE A 416 7.64 20.75 -24.00
CA ILE A 416 6.65 19.83 -23.44
C ILE A 416 5.58 20.65 -22.70
N PRO A 417 4.29 20.47 -23.01
CA PRO A 417 3.23 21.18 -22.29
C PRO A 417 3.30 20.90 -20.78
N GLY A 418 3.25 21.96 -19.96
CA GLY A 418 3.25 21.87 -18.51
C GLY A 418 4.64 21.77 -17.85
N THR A 419 5.73 21.79 -18.61
CA THR A 419 7.10 21.88 -18.06
C THR A 419 7.52 23.32 -17.79
N TYR A 420 8.63 23.48 -17.05
CA TYR A 420 9.21 24.78 -16.76
C TYR A 420 9.56 25.52 -18.05
N ASN A 421 9.15 26.78 -18.16
CA ASN A 421 9.30 27.59 -19.38
C ASN A 421 10.60 28.42 -19.42
N GLY A 422 11.54 28.18 -18.51
CA GLY A 422 12.80 28.93 -18.46
C GLY A 422 12.70 30.29 -17.77
N LYS A 423 11.48 30.80 -17.49
CA LYS A 423 11.30 32.03 -16.73
C LYS A 423 11.33 31.69 -15.26
N MET A 424 12.44 32.03 -14.60
CA MET A 424 12.46 32.10 -13.14
C MET A 424 11.44 33.19 -12.78
N LEU A 425 10.32 32.79 -12.17
CA LEU A 425 9.53 33.76 -11.44
C LEU A 425 10.42 34.23 -10.29
N PHE A 426 11.07 35.37 -10.49
CA PHE A 426 11.50 36.19 -9.38
C PHE A 426 10.22 36.62 -8.66
N VAL A 427 9.79 35.80 -7.70
CA VAL A 427 8.99 36.34 -6.60
C VAL A 427 9.94 37.31 -5.91
N PHE A 428 9.68 38.60 -6.10
CA PHE A 428 10.52 39.69 -5.58
C PHE A 428 10.80 39.47 -4.08
N GLY A 429 12.08 39.28 -3.75
CA GLY A 429 12.61 39.58 -2.43
C GLY A 429 12.31 38.59 -1.29
N TYR A 430 12.86 37.38 -1.34
CA TYR A 430 13.21 36.66 -0.10
C TYR A 430 14.52 37.25 0.48
N ARG A 431 14.46 38.52 0.92
CA ARG A 431 15.25 38.97 2.07
C ARG A 431 14.35 38.71 3.28
N ALA A 432 14.79 37.84 4.18
CA ALA A 432 14.21 37.68 5.50
C ALA A 432 13.98 39.06 6.12
N ASN A 433 12.71 39.50 6.19
CA ASN A 433 12.15 40.59 7.01
C ASN A 433 10.74 41.03 6.55
N LYS A 434 9.88 40.10 6.09
CA LYS A 434 8.43 40.32 6.04
C LYS A 434 7.71 39.25 6.83
N THR A 435 6.68 39.67 7.55
CA THR A 435 5.75 38.80 8.27
C THR A 435 5.15 37.76 7.31
N PRO A 436 5.10 36.47 7.68
CA PRO A 436 4.53 35.42 6.83
C PRO A 436 3.07 35.70 6.43
N LEU A 437 2.69 35.31 5.21
CA LEU A 437 1.30 35.26 4.76
C LEU A 437 0.47 34.43 5.77
N GLN A 438 -0.62 35.00 6.26
CA GLN A 438 -1.54 34.30 7.17
C GLN A 438 -2.59 33.50 6.36
N LYS A 439 -3.14 32.42 6.95
CA LYS A 439 -4.03 31.46 6.26
C LYS A 439 -5.26 32.08 5.61
N ASP A 440 -5.71 33.21 6.14
CA ASP A 440 -6.83 34.03 5.69
C ASP A 440 -6.55 34.81 4.39
N GLN A 441 -5.29 34.92 3.97
CA GLN A 441 -4.90 35.61 2.73
C GLN A 441 -4.82 34.66 1.51
N CYS A 442 -5.04 33.36 1.70
CA CYS A 442 -4.94 32.35 0.64
C CYS A 442 -6.23 32.13 -0.17
N SER A 443 -7.32 32.86 0.13
CA SER A 443 -8.60 32.73 -0.59
C SER A 443 -8.64 33.43 -1.95
N ASP A 444 -7.76 34.41 -2.20
CA ASP A 444 -7.79 35.27 -3.40
C ASP A 444 -6.52 35.20 -4.28
N SER A 445 -5.69 34.17 -4.11
CA SER A 445 -4.44 33.99 -4.87
C SER A 445 -4.72 33.75 -6.37
N THR A 446 -4.18 34.62 -7.23
CA THR A 446 -4.33 34.53 -8.71
C THR A 446 -3.05 34.09 -9.43
N THR A 447 -1.92 34.02 -8.72
CA THR A 447 -0.62 33.66 -9.32
C THR A 447 -0.13 32.28 -8.88
N VAL A 448 0.62 31.61 -9.75
CA VAL A 448 1.16 30.26 -9.50
C VAL A 448 2.16 30.23 -8.34
N GLY A 449 2.86 31.35 -8.08
CA GLY A 449 3.82 31.48 -6.98
C GLY A 449 3.14 31.57 -5.60
N GLU A 450 2.08 32.37 -5.49
CA GLU A 450 1.29 32.48 -4.25
C GLU A 450 0.59 31.16 -3.91
N ALA A 451 0.14 30.40 -4.93
CA ALA A 451 -0.44 29.07 -4.72
C ALA A 451 0.57 28.07 -4.13
N GLN A 452 1.85 28.15 -4.50
CA GLN A 452 2.92 27.31 -3.93
C GLN A 452 3.25 27.71 -2.48
N GLU A 453 3.25 28.99 -2.14
CA GLU A 453 3.50 29.50 -0.79
C GLU A 453 2.33 29.18 0.17
N CYS A 454 1.09 29.35 -0.29
CA CYS A 454 -0.09 28.85 0.41
C CYS A 454 -0.03 27.32 0.60
N GLN A 455 0.44 26.57 -0.40
CA GLN A 455 0.60 25.11 -0.28
C GLN A 455 1.65 24.73 0.79
N GLN A 456 2.76 25.48 0.91
CA GLN A 456 3.71 25.29 2.01
C GLN A 456 3.08 25.64 3.37
N LEU A 457 2.33 26.74 3.49
CA LEU A 457 1.62 27.13 4.73
C LEU A 457 0.54 26.12 5.17
N PHE A 458 -0.16 25.49 4.23
CA PHE A 458 -1.17 24.46 4.53
C PHE A 458 -0.58 23.04 4.67
N CYS A 459 0.64 22.79 4.19
CA CYS A 459 1.29 21.48 4.27
C CYS A 459 2.47 21.42 5.26
N SER A 460 2.79 22.53 5.93
CA SER A 460 3.78 22.55 7.02
C SER A 460 3.11 22.04 8.30
N CYS A 461 3.38 20.79 8.67
CA CYS A 461 3.34 20.42 10.08
C CYS A 461 4.50 21.18 10.76
N PRO A 462 4.28 21.84 11.91
CA PRO A 462 5.39 22.38 12.68
C PRO A 462 6.22 21.18 13.15
N PHE A 463 7.36 20.96 12.50
CA PHE A 463 8.44 20.23 13.15
C PHE A 463 8.94 21.14 14.27
N PRO A 464 8.97 20.68 15.53
CA PRO A 464 9.69 21.43 16.55
C PRO A 464 11.17 21.45 16.14
N GLU A 465 11.67 22.64 15.81
CA GLU A 465 13.09 22.91 15.86
C GLU A 465 13.55 22.68 17.31
N ASN A 466 14.68 21.97 17.47
CA ASN A 466 15.42 21.65 18.71
C ASN A 466 15.06 20.29 19.37
N HIS A 467 15.80 19.23 19.02
CA HIS A 467 16.96 18.72 19.81
C HIS A 467 17.57 17.46 19.19
#